data_AF-A0A2M8G462-F1
#
_entry.id   AF-A0A2M8G462-F1
#
_cell.length_a   1.000
_cell.length_b   1.000
_cell.length_c   1.000
_cell.angle_alpha   90.00
_cell.angle_beta   90.00
_cell.angle_gamma   90.00
#
_symmetry.space_group_name_H-M   'P 1'
#
loop_
_entity.id
_entity.type
_entity.pdbx_description
1 polymer ?
#
loop_
_entity_poly.entity_id
_entity_poly.type
_entity_poly.pdbx_seq_one_letter_code
_entity_poly.pdbx_strand_id
1 'polypeptide(L)'
;LFHGVLAVTDKGEYYGMDVNAEILPHRLKTRMLDTGYYIAERYAAAGYRGHFDVDMIAGKNGQLYVSETNTRNTGWTDTYKIVKKLIGSDFLNQVYVLNRDNFRLTKNRWTNLDNLLAALAPLLYLPQTRTGIIVNSENWLKNKYLLYTIIAPNKKTAYEYQEKMTALLSNGLPAHAGHHLTNSTPASC
;
A
#
# COMPACT_ATOMS: atom_id res chain seq x y z
N LEU A 1 8.18 9.49 9.82
CA LEU A 1 8.10 9.20 8.36
C LEU A 1 7.10 8.08 8.11
N PHE A 2 6.44 8.11 6.95
CA PHE A 2 5.66 6.99 6.42
C PHE A 2 6.57 6.12 5.57
N HIS A 3 6.44 4.79 5.66
CA HIS A 3 7.22 3.85 4.87
C HIS A 3 6.41 2.58 4.62
N GLY A 4 6.73 1.87 3.54
CA GLY A 4 6.13 0.60 3.18
C GLY A 4 7.02 -0.16 2.21
N VAL A 5 6.52 -1.28 1.69
CA VAL A 5 7.20 -2.07 0.66
C VAL A 5 6.33 -2.17 -0.57
N LEU A 6 6.92 -1.99 -1.74
CA LEU A 6 6.19 -2.16 -3.00
C LEU A 6 5.79 -3.63 -3.16
N ALA A 7 4.53 -3.85 -3.49
CA ALA A 7 4.02 -5.14 -3.94
C ALA A 7 4.23 -5.23 -5.46
N VAL A 8 4.81 -6.33 -5.90
CA VAL A 8 5.03 -6.63 -7.32
C VAL A 8 4.41 -7.98 -7.66
N THR A 9 3.97 -8.12 -8.91
CA THR A 9 3.52 -9.41 -9.46
C THR A 9 4.70 -10.35 -9.69
N ASP A 10 4.44 -11.62 -9.97
CA ASP A 10 5.48 -12.60 -10.33
C ASP A 10 6.27 -12.21 -11.60
N LYS A 11 5.72 -11.30 -12.41
CA LYS A 11 6.39 -10.72 -13.60
C LYS A 11 7.22 -9.48 -13.28
N GLY A 12 7.27 -9.06 -12.01
CA GLY A 12 7.93 -7.84 -11.58
C GLY A 12 7.14 -6.57 -11.87
N GLU A 13 5.86 -6.67 -12.23
CA GLU A 13 5.01 -5.50 -12.46
C GLU A 13 4.57 -4.92 -11.13
N TYR A 14 4.62 -3.61 -11.00
CA TYR A 14 4.12 -2.94 -9.81
C TYR A 14 2.61 -3.14 -9.63
N TYR A 15 2.20 -3.44 -8.39
CA TYR A 15 0.83 -3.78 -8.02
C TYR A 15 0.27 -2.91 -6.89
N GLY A 16 1.14 -2.23 -6.13
CA GLY A 16 0.77 -1.37 -5.01
C GLY A 16 1.81 -1.41 -3.90
N MET A 17 1.38 -1.25 -2.65
CA MET A 17 2.26 -1.28 -1.48
C MET A 17 1.55 -1.83 -0.26
N ASP A 18 2.36 -2.40 0.61
CA ASP A 18 1.97 -2.82 1.94
C ASP A 18 2.65 -1.92 2.97
N VAL A 19 1.90 -1.54 4.01
CA VAL A 19 2.38 -0.59 5.03
C VAL A 19 2.03 -1.11 6.41
N ASN A 20 3.07 -1.29 7.21
CA ASN A 20 2.98 -1.58 8.64
C ASN A 20 4.38 -1.39 9.26
N ALA A 21 4.46 -1.16 10.58
CA ALA A 21 5.72 -0.98 11.27
C ALA A 21 6.67 -2.19 11.20
N GLU A 22 6.13 -3.40 11.07
CA GLU A 22 6.85 -4.68 11.14
C GLU A 22 7.20 -5.26 9.75
N ILE A 23 6.83 -4.57 8.67
CA ILE A 23 7.00 -5.10 7.31
C ILE A 23 8.47 -5.16 6.86
N LEU A 24 9.33 -4.40 7.53
CA LEU A 24 10.77 -4.33 7.27
C LEU A 24 11.54 -4.78 8.51
N PRO A 25 12.64 -5.53 8.34
CA PRO A 25 13.58 -5.77 9.42
C PRO A 25 14.04 -4.45 10.06
N HIS A 26 14.12 -4.41 11.39
CA HIS A 26 14.47 -3.20 12.15
C HIS A 26 15.70 -2.48 11.60
N ARG A 27 16.77 -3.22 11.27
CA ARG A 27 18.01 -2.65 10.72
C ARG A 27 17.81 -1.92 9.39
N LEU A 28 16.98 -2.46 8.48
CA LEU A 28 16.70 -1.80 7.20
C LEU A 28 15.86 -0.54 7.42
N LYS A 29 14.83 -0.65 8.28
CA LYS A 29 13.98 0.49 8.65
C LYS A 29 14.79 1.64 9.24
N THR A 30 15.70 1.38 10.18
CA THR A 30 16.58 2.43 10.74
C THR A 30 17.37 3.13 9.65
N ARG A 31 18.04 2.38 8.77
CA ARG A 31 18.80 2.96 7.64
C ARG A 31 17.94 3.78 6.68
N MET A 32 16.72 3.32 6.38
CA MET A 32 15.76 4.05 5.55
C MET A 32 15.38 5.39 6.18
N LEU A 33 15.09 5.38 7.49
CA LEU A 33 14.71 6.59 8.22
C LEU A 33 15.86 7.58 8.29
N ASP A 34 17.06 7.13 8.65
CA ASP A 34 18.26 7.99 8.73
C ASP A 34 18.58 8.63 7.37
N THR A 35 18.50 7.83 6.30
CA THR A 35 18.69 8.33 4.92
C THR A 35 17.62 9.35 4.54
N GLY A 36 16.36 9.09 4.90
CA GLY A 36 15.24 10.01 4.67
C GLY A 36 15.42 11.34 5.40
N TYR A 37 15.85 11.33 6.66
CA TYR A 37 16.15 12.55 7.42
C TYR A 37 17.32 13.32 6.81
N TYR A 38 18.39 12.63 6.44
CA TYR A 38 19.52 13.25 5.75
C TYR A 38 19.09 13.97 4.48
N ILE A 39 18.30 13.32 3.61
CA ILE A 39 17.78 13.95 2.38
C ILE A 39 16.86 15.14 2.72
N ALA A 40 16.00 15.01 3.74
CA ALA A 40 15.13 16.09 4.19
C ALA A 40 15.92 17.35 4.57
N GLU A 41 17.02 17.18 5.32
CA GLU A 41 17.89 18.28 5.72
C GLU A 41 18.53 18.97 4.52
N ARG A 42 19.00 18.20 3.53
CA ARG A 42 19.58 18.75 2.29
C ARG A 42 18.57 19.54 1.48
N TYR A 43 17.35 19.03 1.35
CA TYR A 43 16.25 19.74 0.71
C TYR A 43 15.86 21.01 1.47
N ALA A 44 15.75 20.94 2.79
CA ALA A 44 15.40 22.10 3.61
C ALA A 44 16.46 23.20 3.49
N ALA A 45 17.75 22.85 3.52
CA ALA A 45 18.88 23.75 3.34
C ALA A 45 18.91 24.40 1.94
N ALA A 46 18.51 23.65 0.91
CA ALA A 46 18.35 24.17 -0.46
C ALA A 46 17.06 24.98 -0.68
N GLY A 47 16.25 25.19 0.35
CA GLY A 47 15.03 26.01 0.29
C GLY A 47 13.75 25.26 -0.10
N TYR A 48 13.80 23.94 -0.34
CA TYR A 48 12.60 23.16 -0.64
C TYR A 48 11.64 23.12 0.55
N ARG A 49 10.34 23.27 0.29
CA ARG A 49 9.26 23.18 1.28
C ARG A 49 8.12 22.36 0.67
N GLY A 50 7.91 21.16 1.19
CA GLY A 50 6.89 20.26 0.67
C GLY A 50 7.07 18.82 1.14
N HIS A 51 6.21 17.95 0.65
CA HIS A 51 6.36 16.50 0.81
C HIS A 51 7.23 15.94 -0.30
N PHE A 52 8.07 14.98 0.06
CA PHE A 52 8.82 14.18 -0.88
C PHE A 52 8.76 12.72 -0.45
N ASP A 53 8.94 11.83 -1.41
CA ASP A 53 9.26 10.43 -1.15
C ASP A 53 10.69 10.11 -1.60
N VAL A 54 11.18 8.97 -1.13
CA VAL A 54 12.49 8.43 -1.49
C VAL A 54 12.30 6.97 -1.81
N ASP A 55 12.56 6.62 -3.06
CA ASP A 55 12.48 5.24 -3.51
C ASP A 55 13.81 4.56 -3.24
N MET A 56 13.72 3.39 -2.60
CA MET A 56 14.89 2.64 -2.15
C MET A 56 14.76 1.18 -2.51
N ILE A 57 15.89 0.55 -2.84
CA ILE A 57 16.00 -0.87 -3.16
C ILE A 57 16.78 -1.56 -2.04
N ALA A 58 16.16 -2.57 -1.42
CA ALA A 58 16.84 -3.45 -0.48
C ALA A 58 17.56 -4.57 -1.26
N GLY A 59 18.89 -4.53 -1.27
CA GLY A 59 19.71 -5.56 -1.88
C GLY A 59 19.77 -6.84 -1.04
N LYS A 60 19.98 -7.99 -1.70
CA LYS A 60 20.17 -9.30 -1.03
C LYS A 60 21.39 -9.32 -0.09
N ASN A 61 22.33 -8.39 -0.28
CA ASN A 61 23.50 -8.17 0.56
C ASN A 61 23.20 -7.36 1.85
N GLY A 62 21.92 -7.09 2.14
CA GLY A 62 21.50 -6.29 3.29
C GLY A 62 21.82 -4.80 3.16
N GLN A 63 22.20 -4.35 1.96
CA GLN A 63 22.41 -2.94 1.65
C GLN A 63 21.11 -2.30 1.15
N LEU A 64 21.03 -0.99 1.35
CA LEU A 64 19.92 -0.16 0.93
C LEU A 64 20.47 0.85 -0.07
N TYR A 65 19.86 0.90 -1.25
CA TYR A 65 20.26 1.77 -2.34
C TYR A 65 19.16 2.78 -2.60
N VAL A 66 19.49 4.08 -2.58
CA VAL A 66 18.56 5.13 -3.01
C VAL A 66 18.51 5.12 -4.54
N SER A 67 17.31 5.04 -5.11
CA SER A 67 17.09 5.06 -6.56
C SER A 67 16.70 6.46 -7.01
N GLU A 68 15.63 7.01 -6.42
CA GLU A 68 15.10 8.32 -6.78
C GLU A 68 14.44 9.02 -5.58
N THR A 69 14.10 10.29 -5.81
CA THR A 69 13.35 11.15 -4.88
C THR A 69 12.26 11.87 -5.66
N ASN A 70 11.00 11.81 -5.24
CA ASN A 70 9.93 12.55 -5.89
C ASN A 70 9.46 13.71 -5.01
N THR A 71 9.67 14.95 -5.46
CA THR A 71 9.27 16.18 -4.76
C THR A 71 7.87 16.66 -5.14
N ARG A 72 6.92 15.72 -5.25
CA ARG A 72 5.51 15.96 -5.61
C ARG A 72 4.59 15.07 -4.76
N ASN A 73 3.29 15.34 -4.78
CA ASN A 73 2.33 14.36 -4.28
C ASN A 73 2.36 13.12 -5.21
N THR A 74 2.63 11.96 -4.63
CA THR A 74 2.55 10.66 -5.31
C THR A 74 1.29 9.90 -4.86
N GLY A 75 0.98 8.75 -5.49
CA GLY A 75 -0.17 7.93 -5.07
C GLY A 75 -0.14 7.53 -3.59
N TRP A 76 1.08 7.46 -3.01
CA TRP A 76 1.32 7.21 -1.60
C TRP A 76 0.94 8.37 -0.69
N THR A 77 1.01 9.59 -1.20
CA THR A 77 0.70 10.79 -0.42
C THR A 77 -0.77 10.81 -0.01
N ASP A 78 -1.68 10.44 -0.92
CA ASP A 78 -3.10 10.41 -0.62
C ASP A 78 -3.46 9.27 0.32
N THR A 79 -2.87 8.08 0.11
CA THR A 79 -3.01 6.95 1.03
C THR A 79 -2.56 7.31 2.45
N TYR A 80 -1.38 7.94 2.59
CA TYR A 80 -0.90 8.43 3.89
C TYR A 80 -1.88 9.41 4.55
N LYS A 81 -2.37 10.40 3.80
CA LYS A 81 -3.32 11.41 4.31
C LYS A 81 -4.63 10.79 4.77
N ILE A 82 -5.19 9.86 3.98
CA ILE A 82 -6.43 9.13 4.31
C ILE A 82 -6.24 8.33 5.59
N VAL A 83 -5.21 7.48 5.66
CA VAL A 83 -4.99 6.60 6.82
C VAL A 83 -4.68 7.42 8.07
N LYS A 84 -3.84 8.46 7.97
CA LYS A 84 -3.54 9.36 9.08
C LYS A 84 -4.80 10.06 9.61
N LYS A 85 -5.70 10.47 8.72
CA LYS A 85 -6.96 11.13 9.11
C LYS A 85 -7.92 10.17 9.81
N LEU A 86 -7.98 8.92 9.37
CA LEU A 86 -8.92 7.92 9.87
C LEU A 86 -8.43 7.21 11.15
N ILE A 87 -7.12 6.97 11.28
CA ILE A 87 -6.54 6.18 12.37
C ILE A 87 -5.76 7.06 13.35
N GLY A 88 -5.06 8.09 12.87
CA GLY A 88 -4.20 8.96 13.66
C GLY A 88 -2.73 8.91 13.21
N SER A 89 -1.86 9.69 13.83
CA SER A 89 -0.45 9.83 13.43
C SER A 89 0.40 8.58 13.66
N ASP A 90 -0.02 7.69 14.56
CA ASP A 90 0.70 6.48 14.96
C ASP A 90 0.16 5.21 14.26
N PHE A 91 -0.53 5.38 13.13
CA PHE A 91 -1.22 4.28 12.47
C PHE A 91 -0.31 3.10 12.05
N LEU A 92 0.99 3.36 11.80
CA LEU A 92 1.94 2.30 11.40
C LEU A 92 2.04 1.17 12.43
N ASN A 93 1.83 1.48 13.71
CA ASN A 93 1.87 0.51 14.80
C ASN A 93 0.48 -0.06 15.16
N GLN A 94 -0.59 0.43 14.52
CA GLN A 94 -1.98 0.10 14.90
C GLN A 94 -2.70 -0.72 13.85
N VAL A 95 -2.34 -0.54 12.58
CA VAL A 95 -3.02 -1.18 11.45
C VAL A 95 -2.03 -1.68 10.42
N TYR A 96 -2.52 -2.59 9.59
CA TYR A 96 -1.91 -2.99 8.34
C TYR A 96 -2.69 -2.36 7.20
N VAL A 97 -1.99 -1.68 6.29
CA VAL A 97 -2.60 -1.02 5.13
C VAL A 97 -2.14 -1.73 3.87
N LEU A 98 -3.11 -2.09 3.04
CA LEU A 98 -2.86 -2.43 1.64
C LEU A 98 -3.34 -1.30 0.78
N ASN A 99 -2.57 -0.96 -0.23
CA ASN A 99 -3.03 -0.12 -1.32
C ASN A 99 -2.70 -0.82 -2.63
N ARG A 100 -3.65 -0.82 -3.55
CA ARG A 100 -3.48 -1.37 -4.89
C ARG A 100 -4.04 -0.40 -5.90
N ASP A 101 -3.32 -0.25 -7.00
CA ASP A 101 -3.66 0.64 -8.10
C ASP A 101 -3.71 -0.06 -9.45
N ASN A 102 -3.49 -1.37 -9.46
CA ASN A 102 -3.51 -2.20 -10.66
C ASN A 102 -4.51 -3.38 -10.55
N PHE A 103 -5.64 -3.20 -9.86
CA PHE A 103 -6.69 -4.21 -9.83
C PHE A 103 -7.61 -4.08 -11.04
N ARG A 104 -7.56 -5.07 -11.94
CA ARG A 104 -8.34 -5.06 -13.18
C ARG A 104 -9.73 -5.65 -12.97
N LEU A 105 -10.74 -4.86 -13.30
CA LEU A 105 -12.14 -5.27 -13.31
C LEU A 105 -12.45 -6.07 -14.59
N THR A 106 -13.01 -7.25 -14.42
CA THR A 106 -13.35 -8.13 -15.56
C THR A 106 -14.72 -7.80 -16.17
N LYS A 107 -15.65 -7.30 -15.36
CA LYS A 107 -17.04 -7.03 -15.76
C LYS A 107 -17.32 -5.53 -15.90
N ASN A 108 -18.00 -5.15 -16.99
CA ASN A 108 -18.36 -3.75 -17.26
C ASN A 108 -19.28 -3.14 -16.19
N ARG A 109 -20.12 -3.92 -15.52
CA ARG A 109 -21.02 -3.38 -14.49
C ARG A 109 -20.28 -2.68 -13.34
N TRP A 110 -19.02 -3.05 -13.11
CA TRP A 110 -18.16 -2.47 -12.07
C TRP A 110 -17.49 -1.16 -12.50
N THR A 111 -17.64 -0.74 -13.75
CA THR A 111 -17.12 0.56 -14.20
C THR A 111 -18.02 1.73 -13.78
N ASN A 112 -19.15 1.45 -13.14
CA ASN A 112 -20.05 2.42 -12.52
C ASN A 112 -19.85 2.40 -11.00
N LEU A 113 -19.65 3.57 -10.39
CA LEU A 113 -19.34 3.69 -8.97
C LEU A 113 -20.46 3.15 -8.07
N ASP A 114 -21.71 3.50 -8.34
CA ASP A 114 -22.85 3.08 -7.51
C ASP A 114 -23.00 1.56 -7.46
N ASN A 115 -22.89 0.90 -8.62
CA ASN A 115 -22.91 -0.56 -8.71
C ASN A 115 -21.75 -1.20 -7.94
N LEU A 116 -20.56 -0.61 -8.03
CA LEU A 116 -19.38 -1.08 -7.32
C LEU A 116 -19.55 -0.91 -5.81
N LEU A 117 -19.98 0.26 -5.34
CA LEU A 117 -20.18 0.55 -3.92
C LEU A 117 -21.30 -0.31 -3.33
N ALA A 118 -22.41 -0.51 -4.05
CA ALA A 118 -23.49 -1.39 -3.61
C ALA A 118 -22.99 -2.84 -3.44
N ALA A 119 -22.16 -3.32 -4.36
CA ALA A 119 -21.58 -4.65 -4.28
C ALA A 119 -20.53 -4.76 -3.14
N LEU A 120 -19.72 -3.72 -2.93
CA LEU A 120 -18.69 -3.67 -1.89
C LEU A 120 -19.21 -3.28 -0.51
N ALA A 121 -20.48 -2.87 -0.36
CA ALA A 121 -21.10 -2.44 0.88
C ALA A 121 -20.70 -3.25 2.14
N PRO A 122 -20.69 -4.61 2.12
CA PRO A 122 -20.29 -5.40 3.30
C PRO A 122 -18.80 -5.34 3.64
N LEU A 123 -17.96 -4.83 2.75
CA LEU A 123 -16.50 -4.75 2.88
C LEU A 123 -15.97 -3.32 2.97
N LEU A 124 -16.82 -2.30 2.74
CA LEU A 124 -16.42 -0.90 2.82
C LEU A 124 -15.93 -0.54 4.23
N TYR A 125 -15.03 0.43 4.31
CA TYR A 125 -14.45 0.90 5.57
C TYR A 125 -15.53 1.38 6.54
N LEU A 126 -15.50 0.85 7.76
CA LEU A 126 -16.38 1.27 8.85
C LEU A 126 -15.56 2.02 9.91
N PRO A 127 -15.89 3.29 10.23
CA PRO A 127 -15.19 4.05 11.27
C PRO A 127 -15.21 3.39 12.66
N GLN A 128 -16.27 2.64 12.97
CA GLN A 128 -16.46 1.98 14.26
C GLN A 128 -15.44 0.86 14.47
N THR A 129 -15.17 0.06 13.43
CA THR A 129 -14.20 -1.04 13.47
C THR A 129 -12.83 -0.64 12.94
N ARG A 130 -12.72 0.56 12.36
CA ARG A 130 -11.53 1.09 11.68
C ARG A 130 -10.96 0.12 10.63
N THR A 131 -11.85 -0.63 10.00
CA THR A 131 -11.50 -1.73 9.10
C THR A 131 -12.36 -1.70 7.85
N GLY A 132 -11.75 -1.98 6.70
CA GLY A 132 -12.43 -2.22 5.44
C GLY A 132 -11.77 -1.51 4.25
N ILE A 133 -12.48 -1.52 3.13
CA ILE A 133 -12.03 -1.04 1.82
C ILE A 133 -12.47 0.41 1.61
N ILE A 134 -11.56 1.22 1.10
CA ILE A 134 -11.79 2.57 0.63
C ILE A 134 -11.53 2.57 -0.87
N VAL A 135 -12.52 2.98 -1.66
CA VAL A 135 -12.35 3.21 -3.09
C VAL A 135 -11.68 4.57 -3.27
N ASN A 136 -10.49 4.60 -3.86
CA ASN A 136 -9.66 5.80 -3.90
C ASN A 136 -9.99 6.69 -5.12
N SER A 137 -10.53 6.13 -6.21
CA SER A 137 -10.81 6.89 -7.42
C SER A 137 -11.91 6.23 -8.27
N GLU A 138 -12.91 7.03 -8.66
CA GLU A 138 -13.91 6.64 -9.65
C GLU A 138 -13.39 6.74 -11.09
N ASN A 139 -12.49 7.68 -11.36
CA ASN A 139 -12.09 8.03 -12.73
C ASN A 139 -11.50 6.84 -13.52
N TRP A 140 -10.76 5.98 -12.82
CA TRP A 140 -10.12 4.80 -13.39
C TRP A 140 -11.07 3.61 -13.63
N LEU A 141 -12.28 3.66 -13.06
CA LEU A 141 -13.29 2.61 -13.27
C LEU A 141 -13.66 2.49 -14.75
N LYS A 142 -13.70 3.60 -15.50
CA LYS A 142 -13.97 3.61 -16.94
C LYS A 142 -12.91 2.85 -17.75
N ASN A 143 -11.67 2.82 -17.25
CA ASN A 143 -10.56 2.05 -17.82
C ASN A 143 -10.48 0.63 -17.24
N LYS A 144 -11.49 0.21 -16.47
CA LYS A 144 -11.57 -1.09 -15.78
C LYS A 144 -10.48 -1.31 -14.74
N TYR A 145 -10.04 -0.24 -14.07
CA TYR A 145 -9.12 -0.34 -12.94
C TYR A 145 -9.78 0.15 -11.66
N LEU A 146 -9.62 -0.64 -10.58
CA LEU A 146 -10.01 -0.28 -9.24
C LEU A 146 -8.77 0.11 -8.45
N LEU A 147 -8.72 1.37 -8.02
CA LEU A 147 -7.73 1.86 -7.05
C LEU A 147 -8.37 1.83 -5.67
N TYR A 148 -7.75 1.14 -4.72
CA TYR A 148 -8.33 0.98 -3.39
C TYR A 148 -7.28 0.89 -2.29
N THR A 149 -7.73 1.22 -1.07
CA THR A 149 -6.97 1.06 0.17
C THR A 149 -7.75 0.14 1.10
N ILE A 150 -7.10 -0.87 1.67
CA ILE A 150 -7.64 -1.66 2.79
C ILE A 150 -6.93 -1.20 4.06
N ILE A 151 -7.70 -0.91 5.10
CA ILE A 151 -7.21 -0.75 6.46
C ILE A 151 -7.72 -1.94 7.27
N ALA A 152 -6.84 -2.60 8.00
CA ALA A 152 -7.19 -3.76 8.84
C ALA A 152 -6.27 -3.86 10.06
N PRO A 153 -6.64 -4.57 11.12
CA PRO A 153 -5.83 -4.65 12.34
C PRO A 153 -4.48 -5.38 12.14
N ASN A 154 -4.37 -6.25 11.13
CA ASN A 154 -3.15 -7.01 10.86
C ASN A 154 -3.10 -7.48 9.40
N LYS A 155 -1.93 -8.00 9.00
CA LYS A 155 -1.68 -8.51 7.64
C LYS A 155 -2.73 -9.54 7.21
N LYS A 156 -3.00 -10.56 8.03
CA LYS A 156 -3.93 -11.64 7.70
C LYS A 156 -5.31 -11.08 7.35
N THR A 157 -5.88 -10.25 8.21
CA THR A 157 -7.19 -9.64 7.96
C THR A 157 -7.18 -8.73 6.73
N ALA A 158 -6.11 -7.98 6.49
CA ALA A 158 -6.02 -7.13 5.28
C ALA A 158 -6.12 -7.96 3.99
N TYR A 159 -5.38 -9.06 3.92
CA TYR A 159 -5.40 -9.97 2.78
C TYR A 159 -6.74 -10.73 2.66
N GLU A 160 -7.38 -11.12 3.77
CA GLU A 160 -8.73 -11.70 3.74
C GLU A 160 -9.77 -10.74 3.13
N TYR A 161 -9.68 -9.43 3.43
CA TYR A 161 -10.53 -8.43 2.79
C TYR A 161 -10.25 -8.33 1.28
N GLN A 162 -8.99 -8.36 0.88
CA GLN A 162 -8.60 -8.36 -0.53
C GLN A 162 -9.15 -9.58 -1.27
N GLU A 163 -9.05 -10.77 -0.67
CA GLU A 163 -9.57 -12.02 -1.22
C GLU A 163 -11.10 -11.99 -1.38
N LYS A 164 -11.82 -11.56 -0.33
CA LYS A 164 -13.29 -11.40 -0.37
C LYS A 164 -13.72 -10.42 -1.46
N MET A 165 -13.04 -9.27 -1.55
CA MET A 165 -13.28 -8.29 -2.60
C MET A 165 -13.04 -8.89 -3.99
N THR A 166 -11.93 -9.60 -4.17
CA THR A 166 -11.57 -10.23 -5.44
C THR A 166 -12.60 -11.28 -5.84
N ALA A 167 -13.04 -12.13 -4.92
CA ALA A 167 -14.06 -13.14 -5.18
C ALA A 167 -15.39 -12.51 -5.63
N LEU A 168 -15.79 -11.42 -4.95
CA LEU A 168 -17.03 -10.70 -5.21
C LEU A 168 -17.03 -10.00 -6.57
N LEU A 169 -15.89 -9.39 -6.95
CA LEU A 169 -15.78 -8.64 -8.20
C LEU A 169 -15.43 -9.51 -9.42
N SER A 170 -14.74 -10.64 -9.24
CA SER A 170 -14.18 -11.42 -10.36
C SER A 170 -15.00 -12.66 -10.75
N ASN A 171 -15.90 -13.17 -9.88
CA ASN A 171 -16.51 -14.51 -9.99
C ASN A 171 -15.46 -15.61 -10.29
N GLY A 172 -14.64 -15.93 -9.29
CA GLY A 172 -13.84 -17.16 -9.26
C GLY A 172 -12.36 -16.98 -9.67
N LEU A 173 -11.49 -17.16 -8.67
CA LEU A 173 -10.02 -17.16 -8.66
C LEU A 173 -9.32 -15.78 -8.84
N PRO A 174 -8.35 -15.46 -7.96
CA PRO A 174 -7.61 -14.21 -8.03
C PRO A 174 -6.71 -14.19 -9.27
N ALA A 175 -6.75 -13.07 -9.99
CA ALA A 175 -5.69 -12.72 -10.93
C ALA A 175 -4.41 -12.52 -10.10
N HIS A 176 -3.59 -13.57 -10.07
CA HIS A 176 -2.32 -13.65 -9.36
C HIS A 176 -2.48 -13.61 -7.83
N ALA A 177 -2.76 -14.78 -7.25
CA ALA A 177 -2.33 -15.05 -5.88
C ALA A 177 -0.80 -14.95 -5.86
N GLY A 178 -0.29 -13.73 -5.64
CA GLY A 178 1.12 -13.52 -5.38
C GLY A 178 1.50 -14.46 -4.24
N HIS A 179 2.43 -15.37 -4.51
CA HIS A 179 2.94 -16.27 -3.50
C HIS A 179 3.30 -15.43 -2.29
N HIS A 180 2.65 -15.73 -1.16
CA HIS A 180 3.07 -15.23 0.13
C HIS A 180 4.58 -15.37 0.19
N LEU A 181 5.27 -14.25 0.46
CA LEU A 181 6.60 -14.31 1.05
C LEU A 181 6.44 -15.09 2.35
N THR A 182 6.58 -16.41 2.25
CA THR A 182 6.71 -17.31 3.37
C THR A 182 7.95 -16.84 4.11
N ASN A 183 7.79 -16.63 5.42
CA ASN A 183 8.86 -16.35 6.36
C ASN A 183 10.14 -17.06 5.91
N SER A 184 11.12 -16.28 5.45
CA SER A 184 12.48 -16.78 5.37
C SER A 184 12.90 -17.10 6.81
N THR A 185 12.98 -18.38 7.12
CA THR A 185 13.72 -18.92 8.25
C THR A 185 15.08 -18.22 8.30
N PRO A 186 15.58 -17.77 9.47
CA PRO A 186 16.92 -17.25 9.55
C PRO A 186 17.86 -18.38 9.15
N ALA A 187 18.60 -18.22 8.05
CA ALA A 187 19.70 -19.09 7.73
C ALA A 187 20.72 -18.96 8.86
N SER A 188 20.77 -19.97 9.71
CA SER A 188 21.86 -20.22 10.63
C SER A 188 23.10 -20.56 9.81
N CYS A 189 24.10 -19.66 9.81
CA CYS A 189 25.54 -19.92 9.70
C CYS A 189 26.26 -18.61 10.05
#